data_AF-A0A1H8YH00-F1
#
_entry.id   AF-A0A1H8YH00-F1
#
_cell.length_a   1.000
_cell.length_b   1.000
_cell.length_c   1.000
_cell.angle_alpha   90.00
_cell.angle_beta   90.00
_cell.angle_gamma   90.00
#
_symmetry.space_group_name_H-M   'P 1'
#
loop_
_entity.id
_entity.type
_entity.pdbx_description
1 polymer ?
#
loop_
_entity_poly.entity_id
_entity_poly.type
_entity_poly.pdbx_seq_one_letter_code
_entity_poly.pdbx_strand_id
1 'polypeptide(L)'
;MSFFALTKYPPSLLFLLLTLGIGALLLAALERKRAVPVVAALAVFGGAPLFFYLLHLTVLRLLYHGAFAIWGATQGATFGVANYGWVLVWYAGLIAPLYLPTAWFARFKASRRDIAWLKYL
;
A
#
# COMPACT_ATOMS: atom_id res chain seq x y z
N MET A 1 -38.04 -7.91 0.58
CA MET A 1 -36.68 -8.48 0.62
C MET A 1 -35.70 -7.58 -0.15
N SER A 2 -35.45 -6.35 0.33
CA SER A 2 -34.53 -5.38 -0.30
C SER A 2 -33.26 -5.11 0.54
N PHE A 3 -33.17 -5.70 1.75
CA PHE A 3 -32.10 -5.47 2.70
C PHE A 3 -30.71 -6.00 2.27
N PHE A 4 -30.64 -6.85 1.24
CA PHE A 4 -29.40 -7.44 0.71
C PHE A 4 -29.09 -7.01 -0.73
N ALA A 5 -29.64 -5.87 -1.20
CA ALA A 5 -29.27 -5.29 -2.50
C ALA A 5 -27.93 -4.55 -2.41
N LEU A 6 -26.84 -5.32 -2.26
CA LEU A 6 -25.46 -4.83 -2.30
C LEU A 6 -25.00 -4.71 -3.76
N THR A 7 -25.57 -3.75 -4.50
CA THR A 7 -25.09 -3.41 -5.84
C THR A 7 -23.89 -2.48 -5.71
N LYS A 8 -22.72 -2.93 -6.15
CA LYS A 8 -21.51 -2.10 -6.22
C LYS A 8 -21.67 -0.96 -7.23
N TYR A 9 -22.44 -1.20 -8.30
CA TYR A 9 -22.75 -0.22 -9.34
C TYR A 9 -24.20 -0.41 -9.85
N PRO A 10 -25.07 0.61 -9.78
CA PRO A 10 -24.90 1.87 -9.05
C PRO A 10 -24.77 1.62 -7.53
N PRO A 11 -23.94 2.40 -6.82
CA PRO A 11 -23.68 2.16 -5.40
C PRO A 11 -24.96 2.36 -4.59
N SER A 12 -25.43 1.29 -3.92
CA SER A 12 -26.56 1.41 -3.02
C SER A 12 -26.15 2.10 -1.72
N LEU A 13 -27.07 2.83 -1.09
CA LEU A 13 -26.84 3.49 0.20
C LEU A 13 -26.41 2.47 1.28
N LEU A 14 -26.95 1.26 1.23
CA LEU A 14 -26.55 0.15 2.11
C LEU A 14 -25.09 -0.26 1.91
N PHE A 15 -24.59 -0.29 0.67
CA PHE A 15 -23.17 -0.58 0.39
C PHE A 15 -22.25 0.50 0.97
N LEU A 16 -22.62 1.77 0.86
CA LEU A 16 -21.87 2.87 1.46
C LEU A 16 -21.89 2.83 2.99
N LEU A 17 -23.06 2.64 3.61
CA LEU A 17 -23.16 2.56 5.08
C LEU A 17 -22.44 1.34 5.63
N LEU A 18 -22.50 0.20 4.93
CA LEU A 18 -21.78 -1.00 5.32
C LEU A 18 -20.27 -0.80 5.27
N THR A 19 -19.74 -0.25 4.17
CA THR A 19 -18.30 -0.02 4.00
C THR A 19 -17.77 1.02 4.99
N LEU A 20 -18.49 2.13 5.18
CA LEU A 20 -18.14 3.16 6.17
C LEU A 20 -18.29 2.65 7.61
N GLY A 21 -19.35 1.91 7.91
CA GLY A 21 -19.58 1.33 9.24
C GLY A 21 -18.50 0.31 9.63
N ILE A 22 -18.16 -0.61 8.73
CA ILE A 22 -17.04 -1.54 8.91
C ILE A 22 -15.73 -0.75 9.06
N GLY A 23 -15.50 0.27 8.23
CA GLY A 23 -14.33 1.14 8.33
C GLY A 23 -14.21 1.83 9.70
N ALA A 24 -15.31 2.36 10.23
CA ALA A 24 -15.35 3.02 11.53
C ALA A 24 -15.10 2.04 12.69
N LEU A 25 -15.67 0.83 12.63
CA LEU A 25 -15.43 -0.22 13.63
C LEU A 25 -13.97 -0.68 13.61
N LEU A 26 -13.38 -0.87 12.43
CA LEU A 26 -11.97 -1.21 12.28
C LEU A 26 -11.07 -0.09 12.81
N LEU A 27 -11.38 1.16 12.50
CA LEU A 27 -10.62 2.31 13.00
C LEU A 27 -10.65 2.35 14.53
N ALA A 28 -11.82 2.19 15.15
CA ALA A 28 -11.96 2.15 16.60
C ALA A 28 -11.19 0.97 17.23
N ALA A 29 -11.17 -0.19 16.58
CA ALA A 29 -10.42 -1.36 17.05
C ALA A 29 -8.90 -1.15 16.97
N LEU A 30 -8.43 -0.53 15.88
CA LEU A 30 -7.02 -0.24 15.65
C LEU A 30 -6.51 0.85 16.59
N GLU A 31 -7.31 1.88 16.86
CA GLU A 31 -6.97 2.95 17.80
C GLU A 31 -6.80 2.41 19.22
N ARG A 32 -7.67 1.47 19.66
CA ARG A 32 -7.54 0.79 20.95
C ARG A 32 -6.29 -0.09 21.05
N LYS A 33 -5.79 -0.61 19.93
CA LYS A 33 -4.60 -1.49 19.87
C LYS A 33 -3.34 -0.77 19.42
N ARG A 34 -3.30 0.56 19.50
CA ARG A 34 -2.17 1.38 19.02
C ARG A 34 -0.83 1.06 19.69
N ALA A 35 -0.84 0.49 20.90
CA ALA A 35 0.36 0.05 21.60
C ALA A 35 1.01 -1.22 21.00
N VAL A 36 0.31 -1.94 20.12
CA VAL A 36 0.86 -3.14 19.47
C VAL A 36 1.84 -2.70 18.36
N PRO A 37 3.07 -3.22 18.31
CA PRO A 37 4.09 -2.78 17.36
C PRO A 37 3.68 -2.98 15.89
N VAL A 38 2.91 -4.03 15.60
CA VAL A 38 2.36 -4.29 14.27
C VAL A 38 1.35 -3.22 13.85
N VAL A 39 0.49 -2.76 14.77
CA VAL A 39 -0.47 -1.69 14.52
C VAL A 39 0.25 -0.35 14.33
N ALA A 40 1.30 -0.09 15.11
CA ALA A 40 2.16 1.07 14.92
C ALA A 40 2.87 1.05 13.55
N ALA A 41 3.38 -0.10 13.11
CA ALA A 41 3.99 -0.26 11.79
C ALA A 41 2.97 -0.08 10.65
N LEU A 42 1.77 -0.63 10.78
CA LEU A 42 0.67 -0.41 9.83
C LEU A 42 0.28 1.08 9.73
N ALA A 43 0.25 1.79 10.86
CA ALA A 43 -0.02 3.22 10.88
C ALA A 43 1.05 4.04 10.13
N VAL A 44 2.31 3.58 10.07
CA VAL A 44 3.36 4.23 9.28
C VAL A 44 3.05 4.14 7.78
N PHE A 45 2.68 2.96 7.28
CA PHE A 45 2.26 2.81 5.88
C PHE A 45 1.03 3.67 5.56
N GLY A 46 0.09 3.78 6.50
CA GLY A 46 -1.09 4.64 6.38
C GLY A 46 -0.81 6.14 6.44
N GLY A 47 0.34 6.58 6.99
CA GLY A 47 0.71 7.99 7.08
C GLY A 47 1.22 8.59 5.76
N ALA A 48 1.77 7.75 4.88
CA ALA A 48 2.27 8.15 3.56
C ALA A 48 2.01 7.07 2.49
N PRO A 49 0.73 6.71 2.25
CA PRO A 49 0.38 5.60 1.37
C PRO A 49 0.77 5.86 -0.09
N LEU A 50 0.68 7.12 -0.54
CA LEU A 50 1.04 7.50 -1.90
C LEU A 50 2.55 7.45 -2.13
N PHE A 51 3.34 7.91 -1.16
CA PHE A 51 4.80 7.78 -1.19
C PHE A 51 5.24 6.31 -1.26
N PHE A 52 4.67 5.45 -0.42
CA PHE A 52 4.95 4.01 -0.48
C PHE A 52 4.65 3.45 -1.87
N TYR A 53 3.48 3.76 -2.41
CA TYR A 53 3.04 3.28 -3.73
C TYR A 53 4.01 3.70 -4.85
N LEU A 54 4.37 4.99 -4.92
CA LEU A 54 5.29 5.50 -5.93
C LEU A 54 6.70 4.90 -5.77
N LEU A 55 7.20 4.82 -4.54
CA LEU A 55 8.54 4.29 -4.26
C LEU A 55 8.61 2.79 -4.60
N HIS A 56 7.61 2.01 -4.18
CA HIS A 56 7.46 0.60 -4.54
C HIS A 56 7.50 0.41 -6.06
N LEU A 57 6.67 1.13 -6.82
CA LEU A 57 6.62 0.98 -8.28
C LEU A 57 7.93 1.37 -8.96
N THR A 58 8.58 2.42 -8.46
CA THR A 58 9.87 2.89 -9.00
C THR A 58 10.96 1.84 -8.78
N VAL A 59 11.04 1.28 -7.56
CA VAL A 59 12.00 0.21 -7.23
C VAL A 59 11.72 -1.03 -8.07
N LEU A 60 10.46 -1.44 -8.19
CA LEU A 60 10.09 -2.61 -9.01
C LEU A 60 10.49 -2.41 -10.47
N ARG A 61 10.30 -1.20 -11.01
CA ARG A 61 10.67 -0.87 -12.38
C ARG A 61 12.18 -0.82 -12.59
N LEU A 62 12.95 -0.29 -11.64
CA LEU A 62 14.42 -0.32 -11.69
C LEU A 62 14.96 -1.75 -11.65
N LEU A 63 14.41 -2.60 -10.78
CA LEU A 63 14.76 -4.01 -10.70
C LEU A 63 14.44 -4.74 -12.01
N TYR A 64 13.28 -4.45 -12.61
CA TYR A 64 12.90 -5.00 -13.92
C TYR A 64 13.91 -4.63 -15.00
N HIS A 65 14.27 -3.34 -15.13
CA HIS A 65 15.25 -2.89 -16.13
C HIS A 65 16.65 -3.46 -15.87
N GLY A 66 17.07 -3.57 -14.61
CA GLY A 66 18.34 -4.20 -14.24
C GLY A 66 18.37 -5.69 -14.60
N ALA A 67 17.31 -6.43 -14.27
CA ALA A 67 17.19 -7.84 -14.61
C ALA A 67 17.16 -8.05 -16.13
N PHE A 68 16.42 -7.21 -16.85
CA PHE A 68 16.37 -7.23 -18.31
C PHE A 68 17.74 -6.93 -18.94
N ALA A 69 18.53 -6.02 -18.37
CA ALA A 69 19.87 -5.71 -18.88
C ALA A 69 20.89 -6.84 -18.63
N ILE A 70 20.76 -7.58 -17.53
CA ILE A 70 21.69 -8.67 -17.15
C ILE A 70 21.32 -9.99 -17.85
N TRP A 71 20.05 -10.37 -17.83
CA TRP A 71 19.58 -11.68 -18.31
C TRP A 71 18.86 -11.63 -19.67
N GLY A 72 18.51 -10.44 -20.17
CA GLY A 72 17.71 -10.30 -21.37
C GLY A 72 16.25 -10.71 -21.16
N ALA A 73 15.52 -10.87 -22.26
CA ALA A 73 14.12 -11.27 -22.22
C ALA A 73 14.01 -12.78 -21.98
N THR A 74 13.35 -13.18 -20.89
CA THR A 74 13.11 -14.58 -20.53
C THR A 74 11.76 -15.11 -21.01
N GLN A 75 10.76 -14.24 -21.20
CA GLN A 75 9.43 -14.61 -21.75
C GLN A 75 9.07 -13.68 -22.92
N GLY A 76 9.59 -13.96 -24.11
CA GLY A 76 9.33 -13.17 -25.31
C GLY A 76 10.09 -11.86 -25.31
N ALA A 77 9.39 -10.72 -25.17
CA ALA A 77 9.98 -9.38 -25.17
C ALA A 77 10.16 -8.78 -23.76
N THR A 78 9.76 -9.50 -22.70
CA THR A 78 9.82 -9.03 -21.32
C THR A 78 10.53 -10.02 -20.39
N PHE A 79 11.08 -9.50 -19.29
CA PHE A 79 11.59 -10.33 -18.21
C PHE A 79 10.45 -10.76 -17.30
N GLY A 80 10.10 -12.04 -17.30
CA GLY A 80 8.93 -12.57 -16.58
C GLY A 80 9.30 -13.71 -15.64
N VAL A 81 8.77 -13.68 -14.41
CA VAL A 81 8.86 -14.81 -13.48
C VAL A 81 7.81 -15.87 -13.83
N ALA A 82 8.25 -17.14 -13.93
CA ALA A 82 7.41 -18.25 -14.39
C ALA A 82 6.30 -18.66 -13.39
N ASN A 83 6.43 -18.29 -12.11
CA ASN A 83 5.49 -18.68 -11.06
C ASN A 83 5.04 -17.46 -10.25
N TYR A 84 3.73 -17.36 -9.99
CA TYR A 84 3.14 -16.34 -9.13
C TYR A 84 3.71 -16.35 -7.71
N GLY A 85 4.18 -17.50 -7.21
CA GLY A 85 4.86 -17.61 -5.92
C GLY A 85 6.09 -16.70 -5.79
N TRP A 86 6.83 -16.50 -6.89
CA TRP A 86 7.96 -15.57 -6.87
C TRP A 86 7.50 -14.12 -6.66
N VAL A 87 6.34 -13.72 -7.20
CA VAL A 87 5.78 -12.38 -6.99
C VAL A 87 5.49 -12.15 -5.50
N LEU A 88 4.96 -13.15 -4.79
CA LEU A 88 4.71 -13.05 -3.35
C LEU A 88 6.00 -12.94 -2.54
N VAL A 89 7.03 -13.72 -2.90
CA VAL A 89 8.34 -13.65 -2.25
C VAL A 89 8.98 -12.28 -2.47
N TRP A 90 8.93 -11.75 -3.69
CA TRP A 90 9.42 -10.40 -4.00
C TRP A 90 8.65 -9.33 -3.23
N TYR A 91 7.33 -9.45 -3.15
CA TYR A 91 6.50 -8.51 -2.40
C TYR A 91 6.84 -8.51 -0.91
N ALA A 92 6.95 -9.69 -0.29
CA ALA A 92 7.35 -9.82 1.11
C ALA A 92 8.78 -9.31 1.34
N GLY A 93 9.70 -9.61 0.43
CA GLY A 93 11.09 -9.17 0.48
C GLY A 93 11.27 -7.65 0.32
N LEU A 94 10.41 -7.00 -0.47
CA LEU A 94 10.43 -5.55 -0.66
C LEU A 94 9.76 -4.79 0.47
N ILE A 95 8.80 -5.39 1.19
CA ILE A 95 8.05 -4.69 2.24
C ILE A 95 8.96 -4.16 3.36
N ALA A 96 9.96 -4.95 3.76
CA ALA A 96 10.90 -4.59 4.83
C ALA A 96 11.85 -3.43 4.47
N PRO A 97 12.58 -3.46 3.33
CA PRO A 97 13.44 -2.35 2.93
C PRO A 97 12.65 -1.07 2.58
N LEU A 98 11.42 -1.20 2.06
CA LEU A 98 10.55 -0.06 1.75
C LEU A 98 9.93 0.57 3.00
N TYR A 99 9.87 -0.15 4.13
CA TYR A 99 9.34 0.36 5.40
C TYR A 99 10.20 1.48 5.99
N LEU A 100 11.54 1.36 5.92
CA LEU A 100 12.47 2.36 6.44
C LEU A 100 12.31 3.75 5.79
N PRO A 101 12.33 3.89 4.45
CA PRO A 101 12.16 5.19 3.80
C PRO A 101 10.74 5.74 3.96
N THR A 102 9.71 4.89 4.00
CA THR A 102 8.33 5.33 4.27
C THR A 102 8.15 5.82 5.70
N ALA A 103 8.74 5.14 6.69
CA ALA A 103 8.75 5.59 8.07
C ALA A 103 9.46 6.93 8.24
N TRP A 104 10.61 7.09 7.58
CA TRP A 104 11.34 8.34 7.59
C TRP A 104 10.52 9.47 6.94
N PHE A 105 9.93 9.24 5.76
CA PHE A 105 9.11 10.22 5.07
C PHE A 105 7.84 10.59 5.85
N ALA A 106 7.17 9.62 6.47
CA ALA A 106 6.01 9.86 7.31
C ALA A 106 6.35 10.76 8.52
N ARG A 107 7.51 10.52 9.17
CA ARG A 107 8.00 11.38 10.28
C ARG A 107 8.42 12.76 9.78
N PHE A 108 9.05 12.85 8.62
CA PHE A 108 9.44 14.10 7.98
C PHE A 108 8.20 14.96 7.64
N LYS A 109 7.19 14.36 7.01
CA LYS A 109 5.89 14.99 6.72
C LYS A 109 5.18 15.45 8.01
N ALA A 110 5.26 14.67 9.09
CA ALA A 110 4.68 15.05 10.38
C ALA A 110 5.41 16.24 11.04
N SER A 111 6.73 16.35 10.85
CA SER A 111 7.56 17.41 11.43
C SER A 111 7.55 18.72 10.65
N ARG A 112 7.25 18.69 9.33
CA ARG A 112 7.23 19.86 8.44
C ARG A 112 5.83 20.09 7.89
N ARG A 113 4.89 20.40 8.78
CA ARG A 113 3.51 20.81 8.41
C ARG A 113 3.45 22.17 7.71
N ASP A 114 4.56 22.88 7.67
CA ASP A 114 4.71 24.23 7.12
C ASP A 114 4.67 24.25 5.58
N ILE A 115 4.90 23.12 4.92
CA ILE A 115 4.95 23.03 3.45
C ILE A 115 3.62 22.48 2.94
N ALA A 116 2.80 23.34 2.35
CA ALA A 116 1.45 23.00 1.88
C ALA A 116 1.41 21.87 0.82
N TRP A 117 2.46 21.72 0.00
CA TRP A 117 2.54 20.68 -1.03
C TRP A 117 2.69 19.26 -0.44
N LEU A 118 3.35 19.13 0.70
CA LEU A 118 3.51 17.85 1.43
C LEU A 118 2.18 17.33 1.99
N LYS A 119 1.11 18.14 1.98
CA LYS A 119 -0.23 17.69 2.37
C LYS A 119 -0.84 16.74 1.34
N TYR A 120 -0.46 16.88 0.07
CA TYR A 120 -0.97 16.10 -1.06
C TYR A 120 -0.13 14.86 -1.42
N LEU A 121 1.10 14.77 -0.90
CA LEU A 121 2.05 13.67 -1.14
C LEU A 121 2.12 12.73 0.09
#